data_AF-A0A2V9T5X4-F1
#
_entry.id   AF-A0A2V9T5X4-F1
#
_cell.length_a   1.000
_cell.length_b   1.000
_cell.length_c   1.000
_cell.angle_alpha   90.00
_cell.angle_beta   90.00
_cell.angle_gamma   90.00
#
_symmetry.space_group_name_H-M   'P 1'
#
loop_
_entity.id
_entity.type
_entity.pdbx_description
1 polymer ?
#
loop_
_entity_poly.entity_id
_entity_poly.type
_entity_poly.pdbx_seq_one_letter_code
_entity_poly.pdbx_strand_id
1 'polypeptide(L)'
;MVKRLNPVVLAILFLTSGISFAAEKCDLLENAPPDRLVSYLDGMVRGTVRGREMVECIVFAIKKLGNQRYEPGIPAVTRFLDFHWPLSLEERLKRQRLYYVAEQRRAESYPASTALVEIGVKSLPNVLETIKADSTLPIAREMAVAVVMQIYRSEPQNGVALLKKEADQEKDARIKRYFDFAIYKAQEWHNVKWRPRPSKGPQSTHSLLFLMASAKTEMCQGVHLVRPEKPPKVPF
;
A
#
# COMPACT_ATOMS: atom_id res chain seq x y z
N MET A 1 -41.80 -40.13 48.02
CA MET A 1 -40.74 -40.99 47.44
C MET A 1 -39.96 -40.17 46.40
N VAL A 2 -38.80 -39.63 46.79
CA VAL A 2 -37.95 -38.84 45.89
C VAL A 2 -36.98 -39.81 45.21
N LYS A 3 -37.09 -39.98 43.88
CA LYS A 3 -36.18 -40.82 43.10
C LYS A 3 -34.79 -40.18 43.10
N ARG A 4 -33.80 -40.89 43.67
CA ARG A 4 -32.38 -40.50 43.59
C ARG A 4 -31.93 -40.58 42.14
N LEU A 5 -31.57 -39.44 41.55
CA LEU A 5 -30.88 -39.40 40.26
C LEU A 5 -29.46 -39.97 40.41
N ASN A 6 -29.09 -40.81 39.45
CA ASN A 6 -27.83 -41.56 39.41
C ASN A 6 -26.67 -40.60 39.03
N PRO A 7 -25.61 -40.46 39.86
CA PRO A 7 -24.54 -39.48 39.64
C PRO A 7 -23.69 -39.73 38.38
N VAL A 8 -23.81 -40.91 37.76
CA VAL A 8 -23.08 -41.25 36.53
C VAL A 8 -23.60 -40.48 35.31
N VAL A 9 -24.88 -40.08 35.29
CA VAL A 9 -25.47 -39.36 34.15
C VAL A 9 -25.02 -37.89 34.08
N LEU A 10 -24.55 -37.32 35.20
CA LEU A 10 -24.06 -35.93 35.24
C LEU A 10 -22.62 -35.76 34.74
N ALA A 11 -21.86 -36.85 34.61
CA ALA A 11 -20.44 -36.81 34.25
C ALA A 11 -20.15 -36.90 32.74
N ILE A 12 -21.18 -37.12 31.90
CA ILE A 12 -21.01 -37.30 30.44
C ILE A 12 -21.26 -35.99 29.66
N LEU A 13 -21.68 -34.91 30.34
CA LEU A 13 -21.78 -33.56 29.76
C LEU A 13 -20.45 -32.78 29.78
N PHE A 14 -19.32 -33.44 30.03
CA PHE A 14 -17.97 -32.87 29.93
C PHE A 14 -17.22 -33.33 28.68
N LEU A 15 -17.95 -33.66 27.60
CA LEU A 15 -17.37 -33.86 26.29
C LEU A 15 -17.59 -32.61 25.42
N THR A 16 -16.45 -32.05 25.01
CA THR A 16 -16.27 -31.22 23.81
C THR A 16 -16.91 -29.83 23.81
N SER A 17 -16.37 -28.92 24.63
CA SER A 17 -16.19 -27.54 24.18
C SER A 17 -14.69 -27.26 24.08
N GLY A 18 -14.01 -28.03 23.23
CA GLY A 18 -12.76 -27.58 22.63
C GLY A 18 -13.12 -26.44 21.72
N ILE A 19 -13.08 -25.22 22.23
CA ILE A 19 -13.21 -24.01 21.42
C ILE A 19 -12.03 -24.05 20.46
N SER A 20 -12.31 -24.41 19.20
CA SER A 20 -11.36 -24.28 18.12
C SER A 20 -11.03 -22.79 17.96
N PHE A 21 -9.98 -22.31 18.63
CA PHE A 21 -9.38 -20.98 18.44
C PHE A 21 -8.61 -20.88 17.12
N ALA A 22 -9.21 -21.37 16.03
CA ALA A 22 -8.54 -21.50 14.74
C ALA A 22 -9.54 -21.30 13.59
N ALA A 23 -10.20 -20.14 13.53
CA ALA A 23 -10.69 -19.45 12.33
C ALA A 23 -11.73 -18.37 12.68
N GLU A 24 -11.29 -17.18 13.12
CA GLU A 24 -12.15 -15.98 13.18
C GLU A 24 -11.23 -14.76 13.29
N LYS A 25 -10.52 -14.41 12.21
CA LYS A 25 -9.39 -13.48 12.31
C LYS A 25 -9.80 -12.03 12.30
N CYS A 26 -10.92 -11.66 11.67
CA CYS A 26 -11.49 -10.30 11.68
C CYS A 26 -13.02 -10.30 11.45
N ASP A 27 -13.73 -11.35 11.84
CA ASP A 27 -15.08 -11.65 11.33
C ASP A 27 -16.10 -10.56 11.69
N LEU A 28 -15.90 -9.91 12.85
CA LEU A 28 -16.68 -8.74 13.28
C LEU A 28 -16.58 -7.54 12.30
N LEU A 29 -15.52 -7.46 11.50
CA LEU A 29 -15.29 -6.40 10.51
C LEU A 29 -15.70 -6.83 9.09
N GLU A 30 -15.76 -8.14 8.82
CA GLU A 30 -15.98 -8.66 7.47
C GLU A 30 -17.29 -8.19 6.87
N ASN A 31 -18.36 -8.18 7.67
CA ASN A 31 -19.69 -7.73 7.26
C ASN A 31 -20.07 -6.36 7.85
N ALA A 32 -19.15 -5.72 8.57
CA ALA A 32 -19.41 -4.41 9.17
C ALA A 32 -19.64 -3.32 8.10
N PRO A 33 -20.56 -2.37 8.35
CA PRO A 33 -20.74 -1.20 7.51
C PRO A 33 -19.52 -0.26 7.60
N PRO A 34 -19.29 0.62 6.60
CA PRO A 34 -18.10 1.47 6.54
C PRO A 34 -17.86 2.29 7.81
N ASP A 35 -18.90 2.87 8.43
CA ASP A 35 -18.77 3.67 9.65
C ASP A 35 -18.24 2.87 10.85
N ARG A 36 -18.55 1.57 10.91
CA ARG A 36 -18.01 0.68 11.94
C ARG A 36 -16.52 0.40 11.71
N LEU A 37 -16.08 0.34 10.44
CA LEU A 37 -14.66 0.23 10.11
C LEU A 37 -13.90 1.51 10.48
N VAL A 38 -14.50 2.69 10.23
CA VAL A 38 -13.96 3.98 10.67
C VAL A 38 -13.84 4.03 12.18
N SER A 39 -14.92 3.69 12.89
CA SER A 39 -14.93 3.63 14.37
C SER A 39 -13.87 2.67 14.91
N TYR A 40 -13.67 1.52 14.26
CA TYR A 40 -12.62 0.58 14.61
C TYR A 40 -11.22 1.21 14.47
N LEU A 41 -10.94 1.89 13.35
CA LEU A 41 -9.67 2.59 13.12
C LEU A 41 -9.47 3.80 14.05
N ASP A 42 -10.55 4.47 14.45
CA ASP A 42 -10.52 5.58 15.42
C ASP A 42 -10.18 5.10 16.83
N GLY A 43 -10.61 3.90 17.21
CA GLY A 43 -10.28 3.28 18.49
C GLY A 43 -8.83 2.79 18.61
N MET A 44 -8.05 2.78 17.52
CA MET A 44 -6.66 2.31 17.52
C MET A 44 -5.68 3.43 17.87
N VAL A 45 -4.87 3.22 18.91
CA VAL A 45 -3.77 4.12 19.28
C VAL A 45 -2.46 3.61 18.67
N ARG A 46 -1.70 4.48 17.98
CA ARG A 46 -0.49 4.12 17.20
C ARG A 46 0.65 3.44 17.97
N GLY A 47 0.59 3.37 19.31
CA GLY A 47 1.57 2.66 20.15
C GLY A 47 1.04 1.40 20.85
N THR A 48 -0.25 1.12 20.73
CA THR A 48 -0.90 -0.02 21.41
C THR A 48 -1.16 -1.20 20.49
N VAL A 49 -0.91 -1.03 19.18
CA VAL A 49 -1.06 -2.11 18.20
C VAL A 49 -0.04 -3.20 18.48
N ARG A 50 -0.53 -4.34 18.99
CA ARG A 50 0.28 -5.50 19.35
C ARG A 50 -0.38 -6.76 18.81
N GLY A 51 0.45 -7.70 18.36
CA GLY A 51 -0.03 -8.98 17.84
C GLY A 51 -0.43 -8.92 16.36
N ARG A 52 -0.16 -10.02 15.66
CA ARG A 52 -0.34 -10.15 14.21
C ARG A 52 -1.79 -9.92 13.79
N GLU A 53 -2.74 -10.43 14.55
CA GLU A 53 -4.18 -10.37 14.27
C GLU A 53 -4.72 -8.93 14.27
N MET A 54 -4.34 -8.10 15.24
CA MET A 54 -4.75 -6.70 15.27
C MET A 54 -4.22 -5.94 14.05
N VAL A 55 -2.97 -6.20 13.66
CA VAL A 55 -2.38 -5.63 12.45
C VAL A 55 -3.15 -6.11 11.21
N GLU A 56 -3.51 -7.40 11.13
CA GLU A 56 -4.32 -7.98 10.03
C GLU A 56 -5.66 -7.25 9.89
N CYS A 57 -6.34 -6.97 11.01
CA CYS A 57 -7.64 -6.29 11.01
C CYS A 57 -7.58 -4.81 10.71
N ILE A 58 -6.53 -4.10 11.13
CA ILE A 58 -6.28 -2.72 10.70
C ILE A 58 -6.12 -2.68 9.18
N VAL A 59 -5.30 -3.56 8.62
CA VAL A 59 -5.10 -3.64 7.16
C VAL A 59 -6.38 -4.02 6.43
N PHE A 60 -7.16 -4.95 6.99
CA PHE A 60 -8.46 -5.33 6.44
C PHE A 60 -9.40 -4.12 6.36
N ALA A 61 -9.58 -3.40 7.48
CA ALA A 61 -10.46 -2.23 7.55
C ALA A 61 -10.04 -1.14 6.56
N ILE A 62 -8.75 -0.79 6.52
CA ILE A 62 -8.20 0.22 5.59
C ILE A 62 -8.46 -0.18 4.13
N LYS A 63 -8.17 -1.43 3.76
CA LYS A 63 -8.40 -1.92 2.39
C LYS A 63 -9.87 -1.90 2.01
N LYS A 64 -10.75 -2.33 2.91
CA LYS A 64 -12.19 -2.36 2.66
C LYS A 64 -12.76 -0.95 2.45
N LEU A 65 -12.35 0.02 3.28
CA LEU A 65 -12.69 1.44 3.10
C LEU A 65 -12.18 2.00 1.76
N GLY A 66 -10.94 1.69 1.38
CA GLY A 66 -10.37 2.08 0.10
C GLY A 66 -11.11 1.49 -1.11
N ASN A 67 -11.37 0.18 -1.10
CA ASN A 67 -12.09 -0.52 -2.16
C ASN A 67 -13.51 0.01 -2.38
N GLN A 68 -14.16 0.43 -1.29
CA GLN A 68 -15.49 1.05 -1.32
C GLN A 68 -15.44 2.55 -1.66
N ARG A 69 -14.24 3.13 -1.75
CA ARG A 69 -14.02 4.57 -1.94
C ARG A 69 -14.75 5.42 -0.91
N TYR A 70 -14.75 4.97 0.34
CA TYR A 70 -15.55 5.57 1.41
C TYR A 70 -14.96 6.89 1.89
N GLU A 71 -15.47 8.00 1.36
CA GLU A 71 -14.96 9.36 1.65
C GLU A 71 -14.99 9.76 3.12
N PRO A 72 -16.05 9.48 3.90
CA PRO A 72 -16.06 9.84 5.32
C PRO A 72 -14.94 9.15 6.13
N GLY A 73 -14.37 8.06 5.60
CA GLY A 73 -13.25 7.35 6.21
C GLY A 73 -11.87 7.96 5.92
N ILE A 74 -11.75 8.97 5.04
CA ILE A 74 -10.47 9.57 4.67
C ILE A 74 -9.65 9.99 5.90
N PRO A 75 -10.18 10.75 6.88
CA PRO A 75 -9.39 11.19 8.03
C PRO A 75 -8.84 10.01 8.85
N ALA A 76 -9.64 8.96 9.07
CA ALA A 76 -9.23 7.77 9.78
C ALA A 76 -8.11 7.03 9.03
N VAL A 77 -8.25 6.85 7.71
CA VAL A 77 -7.25 6.17 6.88
C VAL A 77 -5.94 6.97 6.78
N THR A 78 -5.99 8.30 6.62
CA THR A 78 -4.81 9.17 6.58
C THR A 78 -3.94 9.02 7.81
N ARG A 79 -4.53 8.71 8.98
CA ARG A 79 -3.79 8.45 10.20
C ARG A 79 -2.99 7.14 10.19
N PHE A 80 -2.97 6.38 9.09
CA PHE A 80 -2.16 5.17 8.97
C PHE A 80 -1.16 5.26 7.80
N LEU A 81 -0.85 6.47 7.32
CA LEU A 81 0.13 6.67 6.23
C LEU A 81 1.55 6.20 6.56
N ASP A 82 1.93 6.19 7.84
CA ASP A 82 3.17 5.63 8.37
C ASP A 82 3.07 4.13 8.71
N PHE A 83 1.86 3.55 8.67
CA PHE A 83 1.64 2.18 9.08
C PHE A 83 2.17 1.20 8.04
N HIS A 84 3.32 0.59 8.34
CA HIS A 84 3.94 -0.41 7.49
C HIS A 84 3.35 -1.79 7.78
N TRP A 85 2.90 -2.48 6.73
CA TRP A 85 2.47 -3.87 6.75
C TRP A 85 3.64 -4.79 6.35
N PRO A 86 4.31 -5.45 7.31
CA PRO A 86 5.39 -6.38 6.99
C PRO A 86 4.79 -7.66 6.38
N LEU A 87 4.79 -7.74 5.06
CA LEU A 87 4.49 -8.98 4.35
C LEU A 87 5.50 -10.06 4.73
N SER A 88 5.02 -11.28 5.01
CA SER A 88 5.89 -12.44 5.15
C SER A 88 6.69 -12.69 3.87
N LEU A 89 7.81 -13.41 3.98
CA LEU A 89 8.64 -13.73 2.82
C LEU A 89 7.84 -14.43 1.71
N GLU A 90 6.96 -15.36 2.07
CA GLU A 90 6.10 -16.07 1.14
C GLU A 90 5.12 -15.12 0.41
N GLU A 91 4.46 -14.22 1.15
CA GLU A 91 3.56 -13.24 0.56
C GLU A 91 4.30 -12.24 -0.33
N ARG A 92 5.51 -11.83 0.07
CA ARG A 92 6.41 -11.01 -0.76
C ARG A 92 6.73 -11.73 -2.05
N LEU A 93 7.13 -13.00 -2.01
CA LEU A 93 7.49 -13.79 -3.19
C LEU A 93 6.29 -14.03 -4.10
N LYS A 94 5.11 -14.32 -3.54
CA LYS A 94 3.85 -14.47 -4.29
C LYS A 94 3.49 -13.19 -5.04
N ARG A 95 3.65 -12.02 -4.41
CA ARG A 95 3.38 -10.71 -5.02
C ARG A 95 4.49 -10.24 -5.96
N GLN A 96 5.75 -10.64 -5.72
CA GLN A 96 6.87 -10.34 -6.62
C GLN A 96 6.66 -10.90 -8.03
N ARG A 97 6.01 -12.07 -8.16
CA ARG A 97 5.67 -12.65 -9.47
C ARG A 97 4.62 -11.86 -10.24
N LEU A 98 3.87 -10.96 -9.58
CA LEU A 98 2.76 -10.21 -10.18
C LEU A 98 3.12 -8.75 -10.51
N TYR A 99 4.20 -8.18 -9.95
CA TYR A 99 4.52 -6.75 -10.09
C TYR A 99 6.00 -6.47 -10.35
N TYR A 100 6.27 -5.74 -11.45
CA TYR A 100 7.60 -5.45 -11.98
C TYR A 100 8.26 -4.15 -11.48
N VAL A 101 7.57 -3.27 -10.73
CA VAL A 101 8.10 -1.93 -10.38
C VAL A 101 8.32 -1.78 -8.86
N ALA A 102 9.52 -1.35 -8.45
CA ALA A 102 9.94 -1.24 -7.05
C ALA A 102 9.15 -0.21 -6.23
N GLU A 103 8.71 0.90 -6.83
CA GLU A 103 7.96 1.94 -6.11
C GLU A 103 6.52 1.51 -5.80
N GLN A 104 5.88 0.77 -6.71
CA GLN A 104 4.57 0.17 -6.45
C GLN A 104 4.64 -0.85 -5.30
N ARG A 105 5.78 -1.54 -5.16
CA ARG A 105 6.02 -2.45 -4.03
C ARG A 105 6.09 -1.72 -2.70
N ARG A 106 6.62 -0.48 -2.64
CA ARG A 106 6.60 0.33 -1.42
C ARG A 106 5.17 0.72 -1.05
N ALA A 107 4.37 1.25 -1.98
CA ALA A 107 2.97 1.62 -1.71
C ALA A 107 2.11 0.43 -1.23
N GLU A 108 2.39 -0.79 -1.70
CA GLU A 108 1.71 -2.01 -1.24
C GLU A 108 2.05 -2.40 0.21
N SER A 109 3.21 -1.99 0.71
CA SER A 109 3.59 -2.14 2.11
C SER A 109 2.96 -1.09 3.03
N TYR A 110 2.33 -0.04 2.48
CA TYR A 110 1.61 1.00 3.22
C TYR A 110 0.13 1.01 2.83
N PRO A 111 -0.73 0.20 3.50
CA PRO A 111 -2.11 -0.01 3.09
C PRO A 111 -2.94 1.27 3.02
N ALA A 112 -2.67 2.25 3.88
CA ALA A 112 -3.36 3.54 3.86
C ALA A 112 -3.08 4.33 2.57
N SER A 113 -1.82 4.33 2.10
CA SER A 113 -1.46 4.97 0.84
C SER A 113 -2.28 4.38 -0.32
N THR A 114 -2.34 3.05 -0.40
CA THR A 114 -3.15 2.36 -1.42
C THR A 114 -4.63 2.73 -1.30
N ALA A 115 -5.21 2.71 -0.09
CA ALA A 115 -6.61 3.02 0.12
C ALA A 115 -6.98 4.46 -0.26
N LEU A 116 -6.12 5.45 0.07
CA LEU A 116 -6.34 6.85 -0.29
C LEU A 116 -6.27 7.08 -1.80
N VAL A 117 -5.38 6.36 -2.50
CA VAL A 117 -5.34 6.37 -3.97
C VAL A 117 -6.62 5.81 -4.57
N GLU A 118 -7.17 4.71 -4.02
CA GLU A 118 -8.44 4.14 -4.49
C GLU A 118 -9.63 5.07 -4.25
N ILE A 119 -9.65 5.80 -3.11
CA ILE A 119 -10.62 6.87 -2.84
C ILE A 119 -10.44 8.02 -3.84
N GLY A 120 -9.20 8.33 -4.22
CA GLY A 120 -8.87 9.25 -5.30
C GLY A 120 -8.78 10.71 -4.87
N VAL A 121 -9.09 11.62 -5.80
CA VAL A 121 -8.87 13.08 -5.68
C VAL A 121 -9.48 13.68 -4.41
N LYS A 122 -10.58 13.12 -3.91
CA LYS A 122 -11.24 13.60 -2.69
C LYS A 122 -10.41 13.39 -1.42
N SER A 123 -9.40 12.52 -1.45
CA SER A 123 -8.44 12.33 -0.35
C SER A 123 -7.36 13.41 -0.29
N LEU A 124 -7.16 14.18 -1.37
CA LEU A 124 -6.04 15.12 -1.48
C LEU A 124 -5.99 16.17 -0.35
N PRO A 125 -7.10 16.78 0.12
CA PRO A 125 -7.02 17.76 1.20
C PRO A 125 -6.34 17.20 2.47
N ASN A 126 -6.74 16.01 2.92
CA ASN A 126 -6.14 15.36 4.10
C ASN A 126 -4.69 14.91 3.85
N VAL A 127 -4.39 14.48 2.62
CA VAL A 127 -3.03 14.09 2.21
C VAL A 127 -2.10 15.30 2.20
N LEU A 128 -2.53 16.43 1.66
CA LEU A 128 -1.77 17.68 1.65
C LEU A 128 -1.58 18.22 3.07
N GLU A 129 -2.61 18.15 3.92
CA GLU A 129 -2.50 18.52 5.32
C GLU A 129 -1.46 17.67 6.07
N THR A 130 -1.36 16.38 5.72
CA THR A 130 -0.33 15.50 6.29
C THR A 130 1.09 15.96 5.93
N ILE A 131 1.30 16.50 4.73
CA ILE A 131 2.60 17.05 4.33
C ILE A 131 2.93 18.29 5.18
N LYS A 132 1.93 19.14 5.42
CA LYS A 132 2.09 20.41 6.15
C LYS A 132 2.33 20.23 7.65
N ALA A 133 1.63 19.28 8.27
CA ALA A 133 1.59 19.18 9.73
C ALA A 133 2.98 18.84 10.34
N ASP A 134 3.43 19.66 11.29
CA ASP A 134 4.71 19.48 12.00
C ASP A 134 4.81 18.13 12.72
N SER A 135 3.68 17.66 13.27
CA SER A 135 3.58 16.40 14.00
C SER A 135 3.66 15.14 13.12
N THR A 136 3.61 15.28 11.80
CA THR A 136 3.71 14.14 10.88
C THR A 136 5.11 13.53 10.92
N LEU A 137 5.21 12.20 10.92
CA LEU A 137 6.48 11.51 10.79
C LEU A 137 7.05 11.65 9.35
N PRO A 138 8.38 11.71 9.15
CA PRO A 138 8.97 11.81 7.82
C PRO A 138 8.43 10.79 6.82
N ILE A 139 8.29 9.51 7.24
CA ILE A 139 7.75 8.44 6.40
C ILE A 139 6.28 8.66 5.99
N ALA A 140 5.44 9.21 6.87
CA ALA A 140 4.06 9.54 6.52
C ALA A 140 4.00 10.68 5.50
N ARG A 141 4.90 11.68 5.59
CA ARG A 141 5.01 12.74 4.57
C ARG A 141 5.43 12.14 3.22
N GLU A 142 6.42 11.26 3.19
CA GLU A 142 6.81 10.56 1.96
C GLU A 142 5.66 9.76 1.35
N MET A 143 4.91 9.01 2.17
CA MET A 143 3.75 8.26 1.69
C MET A 143 2.63 9.18 1.20
N ALA A 144 2.43 10.35 1.81
CA ALA A 144 1.49 11.35 1.32
C ALA A 144 1.87 11.86 -0.08
N VAL A 145 3.15 12.15 -0.32
CA VAL A 145 3.66 12.50 -1.66
C VAL A 145 3.41 11.36 -2.66
N ALA A 146 3.65 10.12 -2.24
CA ALA A 146 3.38 8.96 -3.09
C ALA A 146 1.89 8.84 -3.45
N VAL A 147 0.96 9.14 -2.53
CA VAL A 147 -0.48 9.18 -2.82
C VAL A 147 -0.78 10.24 -3.88
N VAL A 148 -0.27 11.47 -3.74
CA VAL A 148 -0.46 12.54 -4.73
C VAL A 148 0.00 12.06 -6.11
N MET A 149 1.20 11.51 -6.21
CA MET A 149 1.76 11.08 -7.49
C MET A 149 1.06 9.86 -8.10
N GLN A 150 0.53 8.95 -7.28
CA GLN A 150 -0.29 7.84 -7.76
C GLN A 150 -1.66 8.30 -8.26
N ILE A 151 -2.31 9.26 -7.58
CA ILE A 151 -3.58 9.85 -8.04
C ILE A 151 -3.38 10.50 -9.41
N TYR A 152 -2.28 11.24 -9.58
CA TYR A 152 -1.92 11.88 -10.84
C TYR A 152 -1.02 11.02 -11.74
N ARG A 153 -0.98 9.69 -11.59
CA ARG A 153 -0.02 8.82 -12.30
C ARG A 153 -0.03 8.95 -13.82
N SER A 154 -1.18 9.30 -14.42
CA SER A 154 -1.32 9.47 -15.87
C SER A 154 -0.85 10.85 -16.33
N GLU A 155 -0.86 11.83 -15.44
CA GLU A 155 -0.47 13.22 -15.68
C GLU A 155 0.39 13.73 -14.51
N PRO A 156 1.58 13.14 -14.30
CA PRO A 156 2.36 13.38 -13.08
C PRO A 156 2.79 14.85 -12.93
N GLN A 157 2.87 15.61 -14.03
CA GLN A 157 3.07 17.05 -14.02
C GLN A 157 2.00 17.80 -13.21
N ASN A 158 0.76 17.31 -13.19
CA ASN A 158 -0.33 17.93 -12.42
C ASN A 158 -0.14 17.70 -10.91
N GLY A 159 0.41 16.54 -10.52
CA GLY A 159 0.78 16.27 -9.12
C GLY A 159 1.90 17.19 -8.64
N VAL A 160 2.95 17.36 -9.46
CA VAL A 160 4.03 18.32 -9.16
C VAL A 160 3.50 19.75 -9.11
N ALA A 161 2.64 20.15 -10.05
CA ALA A 161 2.06 21.49 -10.09
C ALA A 161 1.17 21.77 -8.85
N LEU A 162 0.42 20.77 -8.39
CA LEU A 162 -0.36 20.86 -7.14
C LEU A 162 0.55 21.14 -5.94
N LEU A 163 1.63 20.37 -5.78
CA LEU A 163 2.58 20.55 -4.67
C LEU A 163 3.26 21.93 -4.70
N LYS A 164 3.63 22.41 -5.90
CA LYS A 164 4.18 23.77 -6.09
C LYS A 164 3.18 24.84 -5.68
N LYS A 165 1.93 24.72 -6.13
CA LYS A 165 0.87 25.66 -5.78
C LYS A 165 0.67 25.75 -4.27
N GLU A 166 0.67 24.63 -3.56
CA GLU A 166 0.57 24.62 -2.09
C GLU A 166 1.79 25.27 -1.43
N ALA A 167 3.00 25.04 -1.96
CA ALA A 167 4.23 25.69 -1.48
C ALA A 167 4.21 27.21 -1.66
N ASP A 168 3.69 27.68 -2.79
CA ASP A 168 3.62 29.11 -3.14
C ASP A 168 2.59 29.88 -2.29
N GLN A 169 1.56 29.18 -1.82
CA GLN A 169 0.53 29.74 -0.92
C GLN A 169 0.98 29.78 0.53
N GLU A 170 2.05 29.08 0.88
CA GLU A 170 2.51 28.94 2.25
C GLU A 170 3.42 30.10 2.69
N LYS A 171 3.17 30.60 3.90
CA LYS A 171 3.93 31.70 4.50
C LYS A 171 4.94 31.19 5.53
N ASP A 172 4.68 30.07 6.20
CA ASP A 172 5.65 29.48 7.13
C ASP A 172 6.79 28.82 6.33
N ALA A 173 8.00 29.35 6.51
CA ALA A 173 9.20 28.85 5.84
C ALA A 173 9.48 27.36 6.13
N ARG A 174 9.05 26.82 7.28
CA ARG A 174 9.21 25.40 7.62
C ARG A 174 8.26 24.53 6.82
N ILE A 175 6.99 24.91 6.75
CA ILE A 175 5.99 24.19 5.95
C ILE A 175 6.37 24.26 4.46
N LYS A 176 6.88 25.41 4.00
CA LYS A 176 7.44 25.54 2.65
C LYS A 176 8.55 24.52 2.37
N ARG A 177 9.47 24.28 3.31
CA ARG A 177 10.51 23.23 3.16
C ARG A 177 9.93 21.83 3.06
N TYR A 178 8.81 21.53 3.73
CA TYR A 178 8.13 20.23 3.56
C TYR A 178 7.58 20.07 2.14
N PHE A 179 7.04 21.15 1.55
CA PHE A 179 6.64 21.12 0.16
C PHE A 179 7.83 21.09 -0.81
N ASP A 180 8.92 21.81 -0.56
CA ASP A 180 10.12 21.74 -1.39
C ASP A 180 10.65 20.31 -1.46
N PHE A 181 10.70 19.61 -0.31
CA PHE A 181 11.02 18.19 -0.25
C PHE A 181 10.00 17.33 -1.03
N ALA A 182 8.70 17.60 -0.87
CA ALA A 182 7.66 16.88 -1.59
C ALA A 182 7.79 17.03 -3.12
N ILE A 183 8.08 18.24 -3.59
CA ILE A 183 8.30 18.56 -5.01
C ILE A 183 9.52 17.80 -5.53
N TYR A 184 10.64 17.83 -4.79
CA TYR A 184 11.84 17.06 -5.13
C TYR A 184 11.52 15.56 -5.28
N LYS A 185 10.82 14.97 -4.31
CA LYS A 185 10.39 13.57 -4.36
C LYS A 185 9.44 13.27 -5.52
N ALA A 186 8.50 14.16 -5.78
CA ALA A 186 7.59 14.03 -6.91
C ALA A 186 8.33 14.09 -8.26
N GLN A 187 9.41 14.86 -8.37
CA GLN A 187 10.25 14.91 -9.58
C GLN A 187 11.04 13.61 -9.78
N GLU A 188 11.55 12.97 -8.71
CA GLU A 188 12.19 11.64 -8.81
C GLU A 188 11.25 10.60 -9.40
N TRP A 189 9.94 10.73 -9.15
CA TRP A 189 8.91 9.85 -9.67
C TRP A 189 8.85 9.80 -11.21
N HIS A 190 9.08 10.93 -11.88
CA HIS A 190 9.09 11.04 -13.35
C HIS A 190 10.25 10.27 -13.98
N ASN A 191 11.37 10.14 -13.26
CA ASN A 191 12.57 9.47 -13.74
C ASN A 191 12.46 7.93 -13.66
N VAL A 192 11.42 7.42 -12.98
CA VAL A 192 11.10 6.00 -12.97
C VAL A 192 10.21 5.68 -14.17
N LYS A 193 10.68 4.84 -15.09
CA LYS A 193 9.95 4.45 -16.30
C LYS A 193 8.70 3.63 -15.94
N TRP A 194 7.57 4.30 -15.70
CA TRP A 194 6.28 3.67 -15.44
C TRP A 194 5.75 3.02 -16.72
N ARG A 195 5.59 1.69 -16.72
CA ARG A 195 4.74 1.03 -17.73
C ARG A 195 3.32 0.93 -17.18
N PRO A 196 2.30 1.44 -17.89
CA PRO A 196 0.91 1.26 -17.47
C PRO A 196 0.59 -0.25 -17.36
N ARG A 197 -0.24 -0.63 -16.39
CA ARG A 197 -0.76 -2.00 -16.30
C ARG A 197 -1.50 -2.30 -17.62
N PRO A 198 -1.36 -3.51 -18.21
CA PRO A 198 -2.28 -3.92 -19.26
C PRO A 198 -3.69 -3.92 -18.66
N SER A 199 -4.59 -3.12 -19.23
CA SER A 199 -6.00 -3.16 -18.86
C SER A 199 -6.52 -4.57 -19.14
N LYS A 200 -7.22 -5.17 -18.19
CA LYS A 200 -7.98 -6.40 -18.44
C LYS A 200 -9.20 -6.04 -19.30
N GLY A 201 -8.97 -5.83 -20.59
CA GLY A 201 -10.01 -5.83 -21.63
C GLY A 201 -10.17 -7.23 -22.21
N PRO A 202 -11.32 -7.54 -22.84
CA PRO A 202 -11.66 -8.90 -23.25
C PRO A 202 -10.65 -9.39 -24.29
N GLN A 203 -10.16 -10.62 -24.10
CA GLN A 203 -9.25 -11.29 -25.02
C GLN A 203 -9.91 -11.39 -26.41
N SER A 204 -9.58 -10.46 -27.32
CA SER A 204 -9.78 -10.69 -28.74
C SER A 204 -8.54 -11.40 -29.29
N THR A 205 -8.76 -12.54 -29.93
CA THR A 205 -7.77 -13.52 -30.39
C THR A 205 -6.89 -13.05 -31.56
N HIS A 206 -6.89 -11.75 -31.90
CA HIS A 206 -6.17 -11.24 -33.06
C HIS A 206 -4.72 -10.80 -32.80
N SER A 207 -4.25 -10.74 -31.55
CA SER A 207 -2.88 -10.26 -31.25
C SER A 207 -1.75 -11.29 -31.45
N LEU A 208 -2.07 -12.56 -31.77
CA LEU A 208 -1.04 -13.59 -32.00
C LEU A 208 -0.34 -13.46 -33.36
N LEU A 209 -0.92 -12.72 -34.32
CA LEU A 209 -0.30 -12.50 -35.63
C LEU A 209 0.76 -11.38 -35.62
N PHE A 210 0.73 -10.46 -34.66
CA PHE A 210 1.72 -9.36 -34.60
C PHE A 210 3.06 -9.77 -33.96
N LEU A 211 3.09 -10.82 -33.13
CA LEU A 211 4.30 -11.28 -32.46
C LEU A 211 5.21 -12.18 -33.32
N MET A 212 4.73 -12.69 -34.45
CA MET A 212 5.53 -13.52 -35.36
C MET A 212 6.28 -12.70 -36.43
N ALA A 213 5.96 -11.42 -36.61
CA ALA A 213 6.57 -10.57 -37.64
C ALA A 213 7.86 -9.85 -37.18
N SER A 214 8.11 -9.75 -35.87
CA SER A 214 9.25 -8.97 -35.35
C SER A 214 10.49 -9.80 -34.99
N ALA A 215 10.46 -11.12 -35.19
CA ALA A 215 11.57 -12.02 -34.83
C ALA A 215 12.53 -12.35 -35.98
N LYS A 216 12.44 -11.65 -37.13
CA LYS A 216 13.21 -12.01 -38.34
C LYS A 216 14.15 -10.94 -38.90
N THR A 217 14.46 -9.87 -38.16
CA THR A 217 15.28 -8.76 -38.70
C THR A 217 16.45 -8.27 -37.85
N GLU A 218 16.95 -9.04 -36.87
CA GLU A 218 18.22 -8.70 -36.20
C GLU A 218 19.15 -9.91 -36.07
N MET A 219 19.55 -10.46 -37.22
CA MET A 219 20.82 -11.15 -37.40
C MET A 219 21.60 -10.39 -38.45
N CYS A 220 22.44 -9.44 -38.03
CA CYS A 220 23.65 -8.97 -38.72
C CYS A 220 24.21 -7.74 -37.98
N GLN A 221 25.18 -7.95 -37.07
CA GLN A 221 26.39 -7.12 -36.93
C GLN A 221 27.18 -7.59 -35.71
N GLY A 222 28.32 -8.24 -35.99
CA GLY A 222 29.32 -8.55 -34.99
C GLY A 222 30.15 -7.31 -34.64
N VAL A 223 30.52 -7.19 -33.37
CA VAL A 223 31.66 -6.39 -32.91
C VAL A 223 32.33 -7.12 -31.73
N HIS A 224 33.65 -7.17 -31.80
CA HIS A 224 34.59 -7.92 -30.98
C HIS A 224 34.52 -7.66 -29.46
N LEU A 225 34.65 -8.74 -28.69
CA LEU A 225 34.92 -8.74 -27.25
C LEU A 225 36.38 -8.34 -26.97
N VAL A 226 36.60 -7.23 -26.27
CA VAL A 226 37.89 -6.88 -25.65
C VAL A 226 37.80 -7.13 -24.14
N ARG A 227 38.75 -7.90 -23.61
CA ARG A 227 38.88 -8.23 -22.16
C ARG A 227 39.28 -7.00 -21.35
N PRO A 228 38.86 -6.88 -20.08
CA PRO A 228 39.34 -5.83 -19.19
C PRO A 228 40.72 -6.16 -18.58
N GLU A 229 41.62 -5.19 -18.62
CA GLU A 229 42.92 -5.18 -17.96
C GLU A 229 42.80 -5.01 -16.42
N LYS A 230 43.82 -5.52 -15.73
CA LYS A 230 43.94 -5.61 -14.26
C LYS A 230 44.41 -4.28 -13.66
N PRO A 231 43.94 -3.84 -12.47
CA PRO A 231 44.37 -2.58 -11.88
C PRO A 231 45.80 -2.63 -11.30
N PRO A 232 46.57 -1.53 -11.36
CA PRO A 232 47.95 -1.48 -10.86
C PRO A 232 48.05 -1.38 -9.33
N LYS A 233 49.14 -1.94 -8.80
CA LYS A 233 49.52 -1.92 -7.38
C LYS A 233 50.15 -0.56 -7.02
N VAL A 234 49.75 -0.01 -5.88
CA VAL A 234 50.33 1.19 -5.26
C VAL A 234 51.53 0.77 -4.41
N PRO A 235 52.72 1.41 -4.51
CA PRO A 235 53.79 1.23 -3.54
C PRO A 235 53.66 2.21 -2.37
N PHE A 236 54.19 1.78 -1.23
CA PHE A 236 54.24 2.47 0.07
C PHE A 236 54.90 3.86 0.01
#